data_AF-A0A1F1C6K4-F1
#
_entry.id   AF-A0A1F1C6K4-F1
#
_cell.length_a   1.000
_cell.length_b   1.000
_cell.length_c   1.000
_cell.angle_alpha   90.00
_cell.angle_beta   90.00
_cell.angle_gamma   90.00
#
_symmetry.space_group_name_H-M   'P 1'
#
loop_
_entity.id
_entity.type
_entity.pdbx_description
1 polymer ?
#
loop_
_entity_poly.entity_id
_entity_poly.type
_entity_poly.pdbx_seq_one_letter_code
_entity_poly.pdbx_strand_id
1 'polypeptide(L)'
;MKDDTVYGGYKTDWDRNQYYKSAVNNELSSVLLCKKITTDEIKKSSYQITSSPKRFVDDKLMKEEYPPEFETIYLKKNRQFSKVRISYNKEFLPTKIEWYYKDKEGLKWYTWRTYSYPFKNKSDFDKKLDEEIKTIKAIQEENEGD
;
A
#
# COMPACT_ATOMS: atom_id res chain seq x y z
N MET A 1 10.85 4.99 -10.19
CA MET A 1 11.36 4.21 -11.34
C MET A 1 10.78 4.82 -12.61
N LYS A 2 11.58 5.02 -13.66
CA LYS A 2 11.13 5.53 -14.97
C LYS A 2 12.03 4.99 -16.07
N ASP A 3 11.45 4.69 -17.24
CA ASP A 3 12.16 4.23 -18.44
C ASP A 3 13.22 3.20 -18.09
N ASP A 4 12.76 2.11 -17.50
CA ASP A 4 13.59 0.96 -17.23
C ASP A 4 14.68 1.13 -16.15
N THR A 5 14.76 2.32 -15.55
CA THR A 5 15.79 2.73 -14.59
C THR A 5 15.22 2.97 -13.19
N VAL A 6 15.92 2.46 -12.17
CA VAL A 6 15.63 2.71 -10.75
C VAL A 6 16.47 3.91 -10.28
N TYR A 7 15.82 4.87 -9.64
CA TYR A 7 16.45 6.08 -9.09
C TYR A 7 16.31 6.07 -7.57
N GLY A 8 17.37 6.43 -6.84
CA GLY A 8 17.35 6.51 -5.37
C GLY A 8 17.13 5.17 -4.65
N GLY A 9 17.48 4.05 -5.29
CA GLY A 9 17.35 2.72 -4.68
C GLY A 9 18.38 2.46 -3.59
N TYR A 10 17.95 1.85 -2.48
CA TYR A 10 18.82 1.53 -1.33
C TYR A 10 19.63 0.23 -1.49
N LYS A 11 19.25 -0.62 -2.45
CA LYS A 11 19.87 -1.93 -2.73
C LYS A 11 20.38 -2.01 -4.16
N THR A 12 21.69 -1.93 -4.33
CA THR A 12 22.32 -1.89 -5.65
C THR A 12 22.28 -3.23 -6.40
N ASP A 13 22.01 -4.33 -5.70
CA ASP A 13 21.94 -5.70 -6.23
C ASP A 13 20.54 -6.11 -6.72
N TRP A 14 19.51 -5.29 -6.45
CA TRP A 14 18.14 -5.61 -6.82
C TRP A 14 17.80 -5.20 -8.25
N ASP A 15 17.21 -6.13 -9.00
CA ASP A 15 16.66 -5.81 -10.31
C ASP A 15 15.34 -5.01 -10.17
N ARG A 16 14.90 -4.44 -11.30
CA ARG A 16 13.64 -3.70 -11.39
C ARG A 16 12.45 -4.47 -10.84
N ASN A 17 12.29 -5.72 -11.26
CA ASN A 17 11.12 -6.51 -10.92
C ASN A 17 11.08 -6.79 -9.43
N GLN A 18 12.23 -6.98 -8.80
CA GLN A 18 12.35 -7.09 -7.35
C GLN A 18 11.96 -5.79 -6.66
N TYR A 19 12.45 -4.64 -7.12
CA TYR A 19 12.03 -3.33 -6.60
C TYR A 19 10.53 -3.09 -6.75
N TYR A 20 9.99 -3.33 -7.94
CA TYR A 20 8.57 -3.16 -8.22
C TYR A 20 7.72 -4.08 -7.35
N LYS A 21 8.03 -5.38 -7.29
CA LYS A 21 7.29 -6.33 -6.45
C LYS A 21 7.39 -5.97 -4.97
N SER A 22 8.56 -5.58 -4.48
CA SER A 22 8.71 -5.16 -3.09
C SER A 22 7.91 -3.91 -2.79
N ALA A 23 7.94 -2.90 -3.66
CA ALA A 23 7.16 -1.68 -3.48
C ALA A 23 5.66 -1.97 -3.55
N VAL A 24 5.20 -2.78 -4.50
CA VAL A 24 3.80 -3.20 -4.58
C VAL A 24 3.40 -3.98 -3.33
N ASN A 25 4.14 -5.01 -2.93
CA ASN A 25 3.75 -5.85 -1.80
C ASN A 25 3.84 -5.11 -0.44
N ASN A 26 4.75 -4.15 -0.30
CA ASN A 26 4.86 -3.34 0.92
C ASN A 26 3.87 -2.17 0.93
N GLU A 27 3.76 -1.41 -0.16
CA GLU A 27 2.97 -0.17 -0.21
C GLU A 27 1.51 -0.39 -0.63
N LEU A 28 1.27 -1.30 -1.58
CA LEU A 28 -0.05 -1.67 -2.06
C LEU A 28 -0.51 -2.95 -1.36
N SER A 29 -1.21 -2.77 -0.25
CA SER A 29 -1.88 -3.87 0.44
C SER A 29 -2.74 -4.71 -0.53
N SER A 30 -2.76 -6.02 -0.35
CA SER A 30 -3.75 -6.90 -0.99
C SER A 30 -5.19 -6.43 -0.77
N VAL A 31 -5.45 -5.75 0.34
CA VAL A 31 -6.73 -5.10 0.66
C VAL A 31 -7.13 -4.09 -0.41
N LEU A 32 -6.18 -3.32 -0.93
CA LEU A 32 -6.41 -2.39 -2.06
C LEU A 32 -6.63 -3.13 -3.37
N LEU A 33 -5.94 -4.26 -3.55
CA LEU A 33 -6.05 -5.11 -4.73
C LEU A 33 -7.26 -6.08 -4.64
N CYS A 34 -8.01 -6.05 -3.53
CA CYS A 34 -9.06 -7.00 -3.25
C CYS A 34 -10.26 -6.77 -4.16
N LYS A 35 -10.34 -7.55 -5.25
CA LYS A 35 -11.46 -7.51 -6.21
C LYS A 35 -12.81 -7.97 -5.64
N LYS A 36 -12.85 -8.36 -4.36
CA LYS A 36 -14.03 -8.93 -3.69
C LYS A 36 -15.03 -7.87 -3.23
N ILE A 37 -14.70 -6.59 -3.33
CA ILE A 37 -15.53 -5.47 -2.88
C ILE A 37 -16.09 -4.74 -4.11
N THR A 38 -17.42 -4.63 -4.19
CA THR A 38 -18.08 -3.94 -5.30
C THR A 38 -18.38 -2.48 -4.95
N THR A 39 -18.50 -1.63 -5.96
CA THR A 39 -18.89 -0.23 -5.79
C THR A 39 -20.28 -0.08 -5.14
N ASP A 40 -21.21 -0.98 -5.44
CA ASP A 40 -22.53 -1.01 -4.80
C ASP A 40 -22.46 -1.31 -3.31
N GLU A 41 -21.58 -2.23 -2.91
CA GLU A 41 -21.34 -2.49 -1.49
C GLU A 41 -20.75 -1.26 -0.79
N ILE A 42 -19.79 -0.60 -1.43
CA ILE A 42 -19.20 0.63 -0.91
C ILE A 42 -20.30 1.69 -0.70
N LYS A 43 -21.19 1.89 -1.67
CA LYS A 43 -22.32 2.84 -1.54
C LYS A 43 -23.26 2.46 -0.39
N LYS A 44 -23.69 1.19 -0.31
CA LYS A 44 -24.62 0.69 0.73
C LYS A 44 -24.02 0.78 2.13
N SER A 45 -22.70 0.70 2.26
CA SER A 45 -21.96 0.84 3.51
C SER A 45 -21.59 2.28 3.87
N SER A 46 -22.16 3.28 3.18
CA SER A 46 -21.81 4.69 3.35
C SER A 46 -20.31 4.95 3.20
N TYR A 47 -19.68 4.33 2.19
CA TYR A 47 -18.25 4.43 1.88
C TYR A 47 -17.31 3.90 2.97
N GLN A 48 -17.80 3.03 3.85
CA GLN A 48 -16.99 2.41 4.90
C GLN A 48 -17.35 0.95 5.11
N ILE A 49 -16.48 0.04 4.69
CA ILE A 49 -16.67 -1.40 4.85
C ILE A 49 -15.94 -1.88 6.08
N THR A 50 -16.64 -2.55 6.99
CA THR A 50 -16.03 -3.23 8.14
C THR A 50 -16.29 -4.74 8.03
N SER A 51 -15.25 -5.55 8.10
CA SER A 51 -15.39 -7.01 8.06
C SER A 51 -14.25 -7.72 8.78
N SER A 52 -14.31 -9.05 8.81
CA SER A 52 -13.20 -9.85 9.33
C SER A 52 -11.96 -9.70 8.42
N PRO A 53 -10.73 -9.74 8.98
CA PRO A 53 -9.52 -9.67 8.16
C PRO A 53 -9.48 -10.74 7.05
N LYS A 54 -10.00 -11.95 7.36
CA LYS A 54 -10.06 -13.08 6.42
C LYS A 54 -10.79 -12.77 5.11
N ARG A 55 -11.71 -11.80 5.11
CA ARG A 55 -12.40 -11.39 3.88
C ARG A 55 -11.44 -10.76 2.88
N PHE A 56 -10.48 -9.99 3.36
CA PHE A 56 -9.63 -9.14 2.53
C PHE A 56 -8.32 -9.80 2.10
N VAL A 57 -7.83 -10.75 2.91
CA VAL A 57 -6.60 -11.49 2.57
C VAL A 57 -6.76 -12.34 1.32
N ASP A 58 -5.65 -12.54 0.62
CA ASP A 58 -5.52 -13.52 -0.45
C ASP A 58 -4.58 -14.67 -0.03
N ASP A 59 -5.16 -15.86 0.13
CA ASP A 59 -4.45 -17.09 0.52
C ASP A 59 -3.33 -17.46 -0.46
N LYS A 60 -3.40 -17.01 -1.72
CA LYS A 60 -2.32 -17.22 -2.71
C LYS A 60 -1.12 -16.33 -2.41
N LEU A 61 -1.36 -15.06 -2.08
CA LEU A 61 -0.29 -14.09 -1.79
C LEU A 61 0.44 -14.40 -0.48
N MET A 62 -0.24 -15.06 0.47
CA MET A 62 0.40 -15.54 1.71
C MET A 62 1.52 -16.56 1.48
N LYS A 63 1.55 -17.22 0.32
CA LYS A 63 2.54 -18.25 -0.02
C LYS A 63 3.71 -17.71 -0.84
N GLU A 64 3.70 -16.42 -1.17
CA GLU A 64 4.83 -15.79 -1.86
C GLU A 64 6.05 -15.74 -0.93
N GLU A 65 7.25 -15.68 -1.53
CA GLU A 65 8.50 -15.51 -0.77
C GLU A 65 8.49 -14.23 0.07
N TYR A 66 7.84 -13.18 -0.46
CA TYR A 66 7.63 -11.89 0.20
C TYR A 66 6.14 -11.53 0.16
N PRO A 67 5.30 -12.10 1.05
CA PRO A 67 3.88 -11.78 1.09
C PRO A 67 3.66 -10.30 1.34
N PRO A 68 2.57 -9.70 0.83
CA PRO A 68 2.25 -8.32 1.11
C PRO A 68 2.14 -8.06 2.62
N GLU A 69 2.36 -6.81 3.02
CA GLU A 69 2.48 -6.45 4.43
C GLU A 69 1.21 -6.86 5.23
N PHE A 70 0.04 -6.75 4.62
CA PHE A 70 -1.23 -7.13 5.24
C PHE A 70 -1.33 -8.63 5.53
N GLU A 71 -1.00 -9.49 4.57
CA GLU A 71 -0.89 -10.95 4.74
C GLU A 71 0.14 -11.31 5.80
N THR A 72 1.32 -10.67 5.73
CA THR A 72 2.41 -10.88 6.69
C THR A 72 1.94 -10.58 8.11
N ILE A 73 1.19 -9.50 8.30
CA ILE A 73 0.70 -9.10 9.62
C ILE A 73 -0.47 -9.98 10.08
N TYR A 74 -1.35 -10.39 9.15
CA TYR A 74 -2.39 -11.38 9.41
C TYR A 74 -1.81 -12.71 9.91
N LEU A 75 -0.71 -13.19 9.31
CA LEU A 75 -0.01 -14.41 9.71
C LEU A 75 0.71 -14.24 11.07
N LYS A 76 1.47 -13.16 11.27
CA LYS A 76 2.31 -12.97 12.47
C LYS A 76 1.52 -12.70 13.75
N LYS A 77 0.42 -11.96 13.68
CA LYS A 77 -0.27 -11.44 14.88
C LYS A 77 -1.34 -12.37 15.45
N ASN A 78 -1.32 -13.65 15.06
CA ASN A 78 -2.07 -14.74 15.69
C ASN A 78 -3.53 -14.37 16.06
N ARG A 79 -4.28 -13.80 15.10
CA ARG A 79 -5.71 -13.44 15.24
C ARG A 79 -6.04 -12.38 16.32
N GLN A 80 -5.08 -11.57 16.77
CA GLN A 80 -5.37 -10.40 17.62
C GLN A 80 -6.23 -9.34 16.90
N PHE A 81 -6.25 -9.37 15.57
CA PHE A 81 -7.16 -8.57 14.74
C PHE A 81 -8.51 -9.24 14.62
N SER A 82 -9.54 -8.57 15.13
CA SER A 82 -10.91 -9.07 15.06
C SER A 82 -11.68 -8.48 13.88
N LYS A 83 -11.38 -7.23 13.50
CA LYS A 83 -12.03 -6.53 12.38
C LYS A 83 -11.04 -5.66 11.62
N VAL A 84 -11.32 -5.44 10.34
CA VAL A 84 -10.65 -4.47 9.47
C VAL A 84 -11.73 -3.56 8.92
N ARG A 85 -11.39 -2.28 8.82
CA ARG A 85 -12.25 -1.24 8.26
C ARG A 85 -11.50 -0.53 7.15
N ILE A 86 -12.19 -0.33 6.03
CA ILE A 86 -11.67 0.38 4.87
C ILE A 86 -12.62 1.55 4.60
N SER A 87 -12.09 2.75 4.53
CA SER A 87 -12.80 3.95 4.11
C SER A 87 -12.50 4.25 2.64
N TYR A 88 -13.50 4.76 1.93
CA TYR A 88 -13.41 5.08 0.50
C TYR A 88 -13.77 6.55 0.25
N ASN A 89 -13.22 7.12 -0.83
CA ASN A 89 -13.68 8.39 -1.37
C ASN A 89 -14.90 8.20 -2.29
N LYS A 90 -15.45 9.30 -2.82
CA LYS A 90 -16.60 9.28 -3.75
C LYS A 90 -16.31 8.63 -5.11
N GLU A 91 -15.04 8.42 -5.43
CA GLU A 91 -14.56 7.71 -6.62
C GLU A 91 -14.32 6.22 -6.36
N PHE A 92 -14.73 5.73 -5.19
CA PHE A 92 -14.58 4.33 -4.76
C PHE A 92 -13.13 3.89 -4.58
N LEU A 93 -12.21 4.84 -4.41
CA LEU A 93 -10.82 4.58 -4.10
C LEU A 93 -10.63 4.48 -2.57
N PRO A 94 -9.92 3.45 -2.05
CA PRO A 94 -9.65 3.34 -0.62
C PRO A 94 -8.77 4.49 -0.12
N THR A 95 -9.16 5.17 0.94
CA THR A 95 -8.40 6.29 1.52
C THR A 95 -7.78 5.97 2.87
N LYS A 96 -8.29 4.94 3.56
CA LYS A 96 -7.81 4.58 4.89
C LYS A 96 -8.10 3.12 5.18
N ILE A 97 -7.15 2.44 5.81
CA ILE A 97 -7.30 1.08 6.36
C ILE A 97 -7.02 1.12 7.85
N GLU A 98 -7.98 0.64 8.64
CA GLU A 98 -7.92 0.59 10.09
C GLU A 98 -8.11 -0.85 10.58
N TRP A 99 -7.38 -1.21 11.63
CA TRP A 99 -7.47 -2.51 12.27
C TRP A 99 -8.06 -2.38 13.66
N TYR A 100 -8.96 -3.30 14.00
CA TYR A 100 -9.50 -3.43 15.34
C TYR A 100 -8.78 -4.55 16.05
N TYR A 101 -7.92 -4.19 17.01
CA TYR A 101 -7.10 -5.15 17.74
C TYR A 101 -7.11 -4.87 19.23
N LYS A 102 -6.85 -5.94 20.00
CA LYS A 102 -6.75 -5.88 21.45
C LYS A 102 -5.29 -5.62 21.83
N ASP A 103 -5.04 -4.49 22.47
CA ASP A 103 -3.77 -4.25 23.16
C ASP A 103 -3.92 -4.52 24.67
N LYS A 104 -2.94 -4.07 25.46
CA LYS A 104 -2.96 -4.25 26.93
C LYS A 104 -4.09 -3.44 27.61
N GLU A 105 -4.61 -2.40 26.96
CA GLU A 105 -5.58 -1.45 27.50
C GLU A 105 -7.01 -1.72 27.02
N GLY A 106 -7.18 -2.41 25.88
CA GLY A 106 -8.49 -2.82 25.39
C GLY A 106 -8.54 -3.02 23.89
N LEU A 107 -9.75 -3.16 23.36
CA LEU A 107 -9.99 -3.24 21.92
C LEU A 107 -10.15 -1.84 21.33
N LYS A 108 -9.24 -1.43 20.44
CA LYS A 108 -9.29 -0.12 19.78
C LYS A 108 -9.03 -0.20 18.28
N TRP A 109 -9.48 0.83 17.57
CA TRP A 109 -9.15 1.03 16.16
C TRP A 109 -7.78 1.68 16.03
N TYR A 110 -6.96 1.14 15.15
CA TYR A 110 -5.64 1.66 14.81
C TYR A 110 -5.57 1.93 13.32
N THR A 111 -5.18 3.15 12.94
CA THR A 111 -4.93 3.51 11.55
C THR A 111 -3.64 2.85 11.10
N TRP A 112 -3.75 1.88 10.19
CA TRP A 112 -2.57 1.22 9.63
C TRP A 112 -2.00 2.03 8.47
N ARG A 113 -2.84 2.39 7.50
CA ARG A 113 -2.42 3.16 6.32
C ARG A 113 -3.48 4.17 5.88
N THR A 114 -2.99 5.26 5.31
CA THR A 114 -3.78 6.29 4.65
C THR A 114 -3.27 6.47 3.23
N TYR A 115 -4.19 6.63 2.29
CA TYR A 115 -3.88 6.82 0.88
C TYR A 115 -4.39 8.16 0.42
N SER A 116 -3.56 8.86 -0.35
CA SER A 116 -3.92 10.07 -1.06
C SER A 116 -3.79 9.85 -2.56
N TYR A 117 -4.64 10.52 -3.31
CA TYR A 117 -4.64 10.49 -4.78
C TYR A 117 -4.44 11.92 -5.28
N PRO A 118 -3.24 12.50 -5.08
CA PRO A 118 -2.99 13.91 -5.34
C PRO A 118 -2.92 14.25 -6.83
N PHE A 119 -2.75 13.25 -7.69
CA PHE A 119 -2.65 13.41 -9.14
C PHE A 119 -3.98 13.10 -9.80
N LYS A 120 -4.47 14.04 -10.60
CA LYS A 120 -5.75 13.87 -11.32
C LYS A 120 -5.64 12.90 -12.48
N ASN A 121 -4.47 12.82 -13.10
CA ASN A 121 -4.21 11.96 -14.26
C ASN A 121 -2.73 11.56 -14.32
N LYS A 122 -2.41 10.65 -15.25
CA LYS A 122 -1.05 10.15 -15.45
C LYS A 122 -0.06 11.23 -15.85
N SER A 123 -0.46 12.22 -16.65
CA SER A 123 0.42 13.31 -17.09
C SER A 123 0.90 14.16 -15.90
N ASP A 124 -0.01 14.48 -14.97
CA ASP A 124 0.33 15.24 -13.75
C ASP A 124 1.31 14.45 -12.86
N PHE A 125 1.12 13.13 -12.75
CA PHE A 125 2.03 12.24 -12.06
C PHE A 125 3.40 12.17 -12.75
N ASP A 126 3.43 11.94 -14.06
CA ASP A 126 4.66 11.79 -14.83
C ASP A 126 5.50 13.08 -14.77
N LYS A 127 4.85 14.26 -14.83
CA LYS A 127 5.53 15.55 -14.65
C LYS A 127 6.20 15.66 -13.28
N LYS A 128 5.47 15.31 -12.21
CA LYS A 128 6.03 15.37 -10.85
C LYS A 128 7.16 14.35 -10.67
N LEU A 129 7.01 13.16 -11.22
CA LEU A 129 8.05 12.13 -11.22
C LEU A 129 9.34 12.62 -11.91
N ASP A 130 9.23 13.34 -13.01
CA ASP A 130 10.38 13.91 -13.73
C ASP A 130 11.12 14.98 -12.91
N GLU A 131 10.38 15.81 -12.18
CA GLU A 131 10.96 16.80 -11.26
C GLU A 131 11.72 16.11 -10.11
N GLU A 132 11.14 15.07 -9.50
CA GLU A 132 11.80 14.29 -8.44
C GLU A 132 13.05 13.56 -8.95
N ILE A 133 13.01 12.96 -10.15
CA ILE A 133 14.19 12.30 -10.75
C ILE A 133 15.32 13.30 -11.00
N LYS A 134 15.02 14.50 -11.50
CA LYS A 134 16.03 15.56 -11.67
C LYS A 134 16.69 15.93 -10.34
N THR A 135 15.88 16.05 -9.29
CA THR A 135 16.36 16.37 -7.94
C THR A 135 17.29 15.28 -7.41
N ILE A 136 16.90 14.00 -7.55
CA ILE A 136 17.75 12.86 -7.15
C ILE A 136 19.09 12.87 -7.89
N LYS A 137 19.08 13.11 -9.21
CA LYS A 137 20.32 13.18 -10.00
C LYS A 137 21.24 14.31 -9.54
N ALA A 138 20.70 15.49 -9.30
CA ALA A 138 21.48 16.63 -8.80
C ALA A 138 22.14 16.32 -7.44
N ILE A 139 21.41 15.67 -6.53
CA ILE A 139 21.95 15.22 -5.23
C ILE A 139 23.06 14.17 -5.43
N GLN A 140 22.90 13.25 -6.38
CA GLN A 140 23.93 12.24 -6.66
C GLN A 140 25.20 12.89 -7.23
N GLU A 141 25.08 13.83 -8.17
CA GLU A 141 26.21 14.59 -8.73
C GLU A 141 26.95 15.41 -7.64
N GLU A 142 26.21 16.01 -6.70
CA GLU A 142 26.82 16.75 -5.57
C GLU A 142 27.61 15.81 -4.63
N ASN A 143 27.10 14.60 -4.37
CA ASN A 143 27.78 13.63 -3.50
C ASN A 143 28.94 12.87 -4.16
N GLU A 144 29.02 12.85 -5.50
CA GLU A 144 30.12 12.24 -6.25
C GLU A 144 31.33 13.19 -6.41
N GLY A 145 31.16 14.48 -6.09
CA GLY A 145 32.19 15.52 -6.21
C GLY A 145 33.08 15.72 -4.98
N ASP A 146 32.87 14.95 -3.90
CA ASP A 146 33.62 14.99 -2.63
C ASP A 146 34.58 13.80 -2.46
#